data_AF-A0A7K0SYA6-F1
#
_entry.id   AF-A0A7K0SYA6-F1
#
_cell.length_a   1.000
_cell.length_b   1.000
_cell.length_c   1.000
_cell.angle_alpha   90.00
_cell.angle_beta   90.00
_cell.angle_gamma   90.00
#
_symmetry.space_group_name_H-M   'P 1'
#
loop_
_entity.id
_entity.type
_entity.pdbx_description
1 polymer ?
#
loop_
_entity_poly.entity_id
_entity_poly.type
_entity_poly.pdbx_seq_one_letter_code
_entity_poly.pdbx_strand_id
1 'polypeptide(L)'
;MSMPKIAKELIPAHVAIVMDGNGRWAKDRGLPRTAGHEAGEAALFDVVEGAIEIGVKEISAYAFSTENWRRSPEEVKFLMGFNRDVIRRRRDEMNALGVRVRWVGRPNKLWVSVRNELEAAEELTAMNKVLTLNMCVNYGGRAEIVDA
;
A
#
# COMPACT_ATOMS: atom_id res chain seq x y z
N MET A 1 -4.63 -15.58 -18.97
CA MET A 1 -5.24 -16.69 -18.19
C MET A 1 -6.68 -16.29 -17.91
N SER A 2 -7.66 -17.20 -17.93
CA SER A 2 -9.03 -16.87 -17.51
C SER A 2 -9.12 -16.84 -15.99
N MET A 3 -9.87 -15.90 -15.42
CA MET A 3 -10.06 -15.80 -13.98
C MET A 3 -10.66 -17.07 -13.37
N PRO A 4 -10.20 -17.49 -12.17
CA PRO A 4 -10.76 -18.64 -11.49
C PRO A 4 -12.23 -18.36 -11.12
N LYS A 5 -13.10 -19.35 -11.36
CA LYS A 5 -14.50 -19.27 -10.90
C LYS A 5 -14.55 -19.69 -9.43
N ILE A 6 -14.68 -18.71 -8.54
CA ILE A 6 -14.83 -18.91 -7.10
C ILE A 6 -16.28 -18.61 -6.72
N ALA A 7 -16.90 -19.46 -5.90
CA ALA A 7 -18.23 -19.19 -5.35
C ALA A 7 -18.17 -17.92 -4.48
N LYS A 8 -19.19 -17.07 -4.55
CA LYS A 8 -19.14 -15.72 -3.98
C LYS A 8 -18.89 -15.74 -2.46
N GLU A 9 -19.48 -16.71 -1.79
CA GLU A 9 -19.36 -17.00 -0.36
C GLU A 9 -17.96 -17.46 0.08
N LEU A 10 -17.10 -17.88 -0.87
CA LEU A 10 -15.72 -18.28 -0.60
C LEU A 10 -14.71 -17.17 -0.88
N ILE A 11 -15.14 -16.05 -1.48
CA ILE A 11 -14.26 -14.90 -1.69
C ILE A 11 -14.07 -14.18 -0.36
N PRO A 12 -12.83 -13.97 0.10
CA PRO A 12 -12.59 -13.24 1.34
C PRO A 12 -13.07 -11.80 1.18
N ALA A 13 -13.82 -11.31 2.18
CA ALA A 13 -14.21 -9.90 2.23
C ALA A 13 -12.99 -8.97 2.35
N HIS A 14 -11.95 -9.42 3.07
CA HIS A 14 -10.74 -8.66 3.37
C HIS A 14 -9.49 -9.52 3.25
N VAL A 15 -8.46 -8.99 2.59
CA VAL A 15 -7.13 -9.61 2.47
C VAL A 15 -6.06 -8.66 3.02
N ALA A 16 -5.22 -9.14 3.93
CA ALA A 16 -4.05 -8.39 4.42
C ALA A 16 -2.77 -8.92 3.76
N ILE A 17 -1.92 -8.00 3.27
CA ILE A 17 -0.73 -8.32 2.49
C ILE A 17 0.49 -7.67 3.14
N VAL A 18 1.47 -8.52 3.47
CA VAL A 18 2.82 -8.07 3.86
C VAL A 18 3.71 -8.12 2.62
N MET A 19 4.08 -6.95 2.10
CA MET A 19 4.87 -6.82 0.87
C MET A 19 6.38 -6.99 1.14
N ASP A 20 6.79 -8.14 1.67
CA ASP A 20 8.19 -8.44 1.95
C ASP A 20 8.92 -9.00 0.71
N GLY A 21 10.25 -8.90 0.71
CA GLY A 21 11.10 -9.51 -0.30
C GLY A 21 11.66 -8.54 -1.35
N ASN A 22 11.18 -7.30 -1.43
CA ASN A 22 11.64 -6.30 -2.39
C ASN A 22 13.18 -6.17 -2.43
N GLY A 23 13.82 -6.06 -1.26
CA GLY A 23 15.28 -5.97 -1.18
C GLY A 23 16.02 -7.26 -1.57
N ARG A 24 15.42 -8.43 -1.34
CA ARG A 24 15.99 -9.72 -1.77
C ARG A 24 15.86 -9.89 -3.28
N TRP A 25 14.68 -9.61 -3.82
CA TRP A 25 14.38 -9.63 -5.25
C TRP A 25 15.36 -8.77 -6.06
N ALA A 26 15.68 -7.57 -5.57
CA ALA A 26 16.64 -6.68 -6.21
C ALA A 26 18.07 -7.24 -6.14
N LYS A 27 18.49 -7.75 -4.97
CA LYS A 27 19.81 -8.34 -4.76
C LYS A 27 20.06 -9.53 -5.69
N ASP A 28 19.08 -10.43 -5.82
CA ASP A 28 19.19 -11.62 -6.67
C ASP A 28 19.33 -11.29 -8.17
N ARG A 29 19.02 -10.04 -8.54
CA ARG A 29 19.14 -9.50 -9.91
C ARG A 29 20.30 -8.53 -10.08
N GLY A 30 21.13 -8.33 -9.05
CA GLY A 30 22.23 -7.35 -9.08
C GLY A 30 21.76 -5.89 -9.17
N LEU A 31 20.52 -5.61 -8.75
CA LEU A 31 19.89 -4.29 -8.80
C LEU A 31 19.98 -3.55 -7.46
N PRO A 32 19.92 -2.20 -7.45
CA PRO A 32 19.79 -1.45 -6.20
C PRO A 32 18.47 -1.81 -5.50
N ARG A 33 18.45 -1.79 -4.15
CA ARG A 33 17.24 -2.10 -3.36
C ARG A 33 16.02 -1.28 -3.75
N THR A 34 16.24 -0.04 -4.20
CA THR A 34 15.20 0.88 -4.68
C THR A 34 14.38 0.31 -5.83
N ALA A 35 15.02 -0.40 -6.77
CA ALA A 35 14.33 -1.07 -7.89
C ALA A 35 13.37 -2.17 -7.39
N GLY A 36 13.69 -2.81 -6.27
CA GLY A 36 12.77 -3.76 -5.64
C GLY A 36 11.52 -3.10 -5.07
N HIS A 37 11.62 -1.86 -4.58
CA HIS A 37 10.46 -1.12 -4.10
C HIS A 37 9.54 -0.68 -5.25
N GLU A 38 10.13 -0.25 -6.37
CA GLU A 38 9.38 0.06 -7.61
C GLU A 38 8.65 -1.17 -8.16
N ALA A 39 9.31 -2.34 -8.17
CA ALA A 39 8.65 -3.60 -8.54
C ALA A 39 7.52 -3.98 -7.57
N GLY A 40 7.70 -3.71 -6.28
CA GLY A 40 6.67 -3.91 -5.25
C GLY A 40 5.44 -3.00 -5.44
N GLU A 41 5.63 -1.75 -5.89
CA GLU A 41 4.52 -0.86 -6.27
C GLU A 41 3.71 -1.50 -7.40
N ALA A 42 4.36 -1.88 -8.50
CA ALA A 42 3.66 -2.48 -9.64
C ALA A 42 2.88 -3.75 -9.25
N ALA A 43 3.49 -4.60 -8.41
CA ALA A 43 2.85 -5.80 -7.91
C ALA A 43 1.61 -5.51 -7.03
N LEU A 44 1.65 -4.47 -6.19
CA LEU A 44 0.47 -4.09 -5.39
C LEU A 44 -0.70 -3.66 -6.27
N PHE A 45 -0.44 -2.90 -7.34
CA PHE A 45 -1.49 -2.44 -8.25
C PHE A 45 -2.11 -3.59 -9.05
N ASP A 46 -1.29 -4.51 -9.55
CA ASP A 46 -1.76 -5.74 -10.20
C ASP A 46 -2.66 -6.58 -9.25
N VAL A 47 -2.29 -6.65 -7.97
CA VAL A 47 -3.13 -7.30 -6.95
C VAL A 47 -4.45 -6.56 -6.72
N VAL A 48 -4.45 -5.23 -6.70
CA VAL A 48 -5.68 -4.43 -6.57
C VAL A 48 -6.62 -4.67 -7.75
N GLU A 49 -6.10 -4.69 -8.98
CA GLU A 49 -6.89 -5.01 -10.18
C GLU A 49 -7.47 -6.42 -10.10
N GLY A 50 -6.64 -7.43 -9.82
CA GLY A 50 -7.11 -8.81 -9.65
C GLY A 50 -8.13 -8.97 -8.51
N ALA A 51 -7.99 -8.20 -7.43
CA ALA A 51 -8.93 -8.19 -6.31
C ALA A 51 -10.28 -7.58 -6.69
N ILE A 52 -10.28 -6.51 -7.50
CA ILE A 52 -11.50 -5.94 -8.08
C ILE A 52 -12.19 -6.97 -8.98
N GLU A 53 -11.44 -7.61 -9.87
CA GLU A 53 -11.95 -8.61 -10.82
C GLU A 53 -12.57 -9.82 -10.10
N ILE A 54 -11.90 -10.31 -9.05
CA ILE A 54 -12.40 -11.47 -8.30
C ILE A 54 -13.49 -11.10 -7.29
N GLY A 55 -13.65 -9.82 -6.94
CA GLY A 55 -14.72 -9.33 -6.08
C GLY A 55 -14.37 -9.17 -4.59
N VAL A 56 -13.09 -9.14 -4.22
CA VAL A 56 -12.63 -8.77 -2.87
C VAL A 56 -13.03 -7.31 -2.59
N LYS A 57 -13.40 -7.01 -1.34
CA LYS A 57 -13.93 -5.69 -0.96
C LYS A 57 -12.94 -4.84 -0.20
N GLU A 58 -11.94 -5.44 0.40
CA GLU A 58 -10.97 -4.72 1.20
C GLU A 58 -9.58 -5.36 1.10
N ILE A 59 -8.56 -4.51 1.00
CA ILE A 59 -7.15 -4.90 1.09
C ILE A 59 -6.49 -4.03 2.15
N SER A 60 -5.70 -4.65 3.03
CA SER A 60 -4.73 -3.92 3.85
C SER A 60 -3.32 -4.22 3.38
N ALA A 61 -2.62 -3.22 2.86
CA ALA A 61 -1.27 -3.36 2.33
C ALA A 61 -0.26 -2.75 3.32
N TYR A 62 0.67 -3.58 3.80
CA TYR A 62 1.71 -3.14 4.71
C TYR A 62 2.86 -2.45 3.95
N ALA A 63 2.70 -1.15 3.70
CA ALA A 63 3.60 -0.36 2.87
C ALA A 63 4.83 0.18 3.61
N PHE A 64 4.67 0.63 4.87
CA PHE A 64 5.79 1.10 5.69
C PHE A 64 5.54 0.83 7.18
N SER A 65 6.43 0.06 7.81
CA SER A 65 6.32 -0.33 9.22
C SER A 65 7.13 0.58 10.13
N THR A 66 6.76 0.65 11.41
CA THR A 66 7.56 1.38 12.41
C THR A 66 8.99 0.82 12.58
N GLU A 67 9.22 -0.45 12.26
CA GLU A 67 10.55 -1.06 12.26
C GLU A 67 11.43 -0.55 11.12
N ASN A 68 10.85 0.02 10.06
CA ASN A 68 11.61 0.61 8.95
C ASN A 68 12.43 1.84 9.40
N TRP A 69 12.07 2.48 10.52
CA TRP A 69 12.88 3.54 11.13
C TRP A 69 14.25 3.06 11.65
N ARG A 70 14.48 1.74 11.77
CA ARG A 70 15.78 1.17 12.16
C ARG A 70 16.75 1.01 10.99
N ARG A 71 16.33 1.32 9.75
CA ARG A 71 17.18 1.27 8.55
C ARG A 71 18.09 2.50 8.47
N SER A 72 18.99 2.53 7.48
CA SER A 72 19.88 3.69 7.32
C SER A 72 19.09 4.97 7.02
N PRO A 73 19.60 6.16 7.41
CA PRO A 73 18.94 7.43 7.12
C PRO A 73 18.66 7.64 5.63
N GLU A 74 19.55 7.20 4.75
CA GLU A 74 19.40 7.28 3.30
C GLU A 74 18.25 6.40 2.80
N GLU A 75 18.13 5.18 3.31
CA GLU A 75 17.04 4.27 2.94
C GLU A 75 15.69 4.80 3.45
N VAL A 76 15.63 5.34 4.67
CA VAL A 76 14.42 5.98 5.19
C VAL A 76 14.03 7.19 4.34
N LYS A 77 15.00 8.04 3.97
CA LYS A 77 14.77 9.21 3.10
C LYS A 77 14.21 8.80 1.75
N PHE A 78 14.78 7.75 1.15
CA PHE A 78 14.27 7.18 -0.10
C PHE A 78 12.84 6.68 0.06
N LEU A 79 12.54 5.88 1.10
CA LEU A 79 11.21 5.32 1.32
C LEU A 79 10.14 6.40 1.50
N MET A 80 10.45 7.49 2.20
CA MET A 80 9.52 8.62 2.37
C MET A 80 9.22 9.29 1.02
N GLY A 81 10.27 9.62 0.25
CA GLY A 81 10.10 10.22 -1.08
C GLY A 81 9.36 9.29 -2.05
N PHE A 82 9.71 8.01 -2.03
CA PHE A 82 9.08 6.98 -2.85
C PHE A 82 7.59 6.86 -2.55
N ASN A 83 7.18 6.68 -1.28
CA ASN A 83 5.77 6.57 -0.92
C ASN A 83 4.96 7.79 -1.36
N ARG A 84 5.50 9.01 -1.14
CA ARG A 84 4.87 10.25 -1.62
C ARG A 84 4.63 10.21 -3.13
N ASP A 85 5.65 9.86 -3.90
CA ASP A 85 5.58 9.88 -5.36
C ASP A 85 4.63 8.79 -5.88
N VAL A 86 4.61 7.61 -5.26
CA VAL A 86 3.67 6.53 -5.58
C VAL A 86 2.22 6.97 -5.39
N ILE A 87 1.88 7.49 -4.21
CA ILE A 87 0.52 7.91 -3.89
C ILE A 87 0.06 8.99 -4.88
N ARG A 88 0.92 9.97 -5.13
CA ARG A 88 0.61 11.05 -6.06
C ARG A 88 0.40 10.56 -7.50
N ARG A 89 1.24 9.66 -7.99
CA ARG A 89 1.12 9.12 -9.36
C ARG A 89 -0.14 8.27 -9.53
N ARG A 90 -0.51 7.52 -8.50
CA ARG A 90 -1.50 6.44 -8.62
C ARG A 90 -2.88 6.80 -8.09
N ARG A 91 -3.04 7.89 -7.33
CA ARG A 91 -4.35 8.26 -6.75
C ARG A 91 -5.45 8.45 -7.80
N ASP A 92 -5.13 9.01 -8.96
CA ASP A 92 -6.12 9.25 -10.02
C ASP A 92 -6.53 7.94 -10.69
N GLU A 93 -5.59 7.01 -10.84
CA GLU A 93 -5.84 5.64 -11.33
C GLU A 93 -6.69 4.84 -10.34
N MET A 94 -6.35 4.86 -9.05
CA MET A 94 -7.18 4.27 -7.99
C MET A 94 -8.59 4.86 -8.00
N ASN A 95 -8.70 6.18 -8.16
CA ASN A 95 -9.99 6.84 -8.23
C ASN A 95 -10.81 6.39 -9.45
N ALA A 96 -10.18 6.29 -10.62
CA ALA A 96 -10.82 5.81 -11.84
C ALA A 96 -11.30 4.34 -11.72
N LEU A 97 -10.55 3.51 -10.98
CA LEU A 97 -10.92 2.12 -10.65
C LEU A 97 -12.01 2.03 -9.56
N GLY A 98 -12.45 3.16 -9.00
CA GLY A 98 -13.43 3.18 -7.91
C GLY A 98 -12.89 2.58 -6.61
N VAL A 99 -11.58 2.66 -6.40
CA VAL A 99 -10.90 2.28 -5.15
C VAL A 99 -10.99 3.42 -4.15
N ARG A 100 -11.40 3.12 -2.93
CA ARG A 100 -11.36 4.03 -1.78
C ARG A 100 -10.06 3.81 -1.02
N VAL A 101 -9.18 4.80 -1.01
CA VAL A 101 -7.94 4.77 -0.25
C VAL A 101 -8.22 5.18 1.19
N ARG A 102 -7.61 4.48 2.15
CA ARG A 102 -7.59 4.85 3.56
C ARG A 102 -6.17 4.77 4.09
N TRP A 103 -5.72 5.79 4.79
CA TRP A 103 -4.45 5.76 5.49
C TRP A 103 -4.66 5.13 6.88
N VAL A 104 -3.83 4.12 7.18
CA VAL A 104 -3.80 3.50 8.51
C VAL A 104 -2.39 3.63 9.07
N GLY A 105 -2.22 4.39 10.14
CA GLY A 105 -0.92 4.59 10.78
C GLY A 105 -0.83 5.90 11.55
N ARG A 106 0.39 6.25 11.97
CA ARG A 106 0.62 7.43 12.81
C ARG A 106 1.24 8.59 12.03
N PRO A 107 0.84 9.85 12.25
CA PRO A 107 1.49 11.01 11.65
C PRO A 107 2.92 11.24 12.17
N ASN A 108 3.23 10.75 13.36
CA ASN A 108 4.47 11.06 14.06
C ASN A 108 5.69 10.56 13.27
N LYS A 109 6.67 11.44 13.05
CA LYS A 109 7.88 11.20 12.23
C LYS A 109 7.64 11.06 10.73
N LEU A 110 6.39 10.92 10.28
CA LEU A 110 6.07 10.95 8.86
C LEU A 110 6.36 12.36 8.32
N TRP A 111 6.96 12.45 7.13
CA TRP A 111 7.14 13.75 6.51
C TRP A 111 5.78 14.37 6.18
N VAL A 112 5.65 15.67 6.43
CA VAL A 112 4.42 16.44 6.13
C VAL A 112 4.00 16.24 4.68
N SER A 113 4.95 16.17 3.75
CA SER A 113 4.67 15.91 2.33
C SER A 113 4.05 14.54 2.06
N VAL A 114 4.46 13.48 2.77
CA VAL A 114 3.84 12.15 2.63
C VAL A 114 2.44 12.17 3.22
N ARG A 115 2.26 12.80 4.39
CA ARG A 115 0.96 12.92 5.05
C ARG A 115 -0.05 13.63 4.14
N ASN A 116 0.34 14.76 3.57
CA ASN A 116 -0.54 15.55 2.72
C ASN A 116 -0.99 14.77 1.48
N GLU A 117 -0.12 13.93 0.89
CA GLU A 117 -0.52 13.08 -0.25
C GLU A 117 -1.46 11.95 0.18
N LEU A 118 -1.26 11.36 1.36
CA LEU A 118 -2.18 10.36 1.93
C LEU A 118 -3.56 10.97 2.17
N GLU A 119 -3.62 12.11 2.87
CA GLU A 119 -4.87 12.84 3.15
C GLU A 119 -5.60 13.24 1.86
N ALA A 120 -4.86 13.75 0.86
CA ALA A 120 -5.43 14.10 -0.44
C ALA A 120 -5.99 12.89 -1.20
N ALA A 121 -5.33 11.73 -1.12
CA ALA A 121 -5.83 10.51 -1.73
C ALA A 121 -7.09 9.97 -1.01
N GLU A 122 -7.13 10.03 0.32
CA GLU A 122 -8.34 9.68 1.09
C GLU A 122 -9.52 10.58 0.72
N GLU A 123 -9.32 11.90 0.65
CA GLU A 123 -10.36 12.85 0.28
C GLU A 123 -10.87 12.62 -1.15
N LEU A 124 -9.96 12.52 -2.11
CA LEU A 124 -10.28 12.30 -3.52
C LEU A 124 -11.14 11.04 -3.72
N THR A 125 -10.85 9.99 -2.97
CA THR A 125 -11.45 8.66 -3.16
C THR A 125 -12.52 8.32 -2.13
N ALA A 126 -12.92 9.26 -1.27
CA ALA A 126 -13.79 8.99 -0.12
C ALA A 126 -15.15 8.35 -0.47
N MET A 127 -15.67 8.66 -1.67
CA MET A 127 -16.98 8.21 -2.13
C MET A 127 -16.95 6.91 -2.94
N ASN A 128 -15.76 6.35 -3.17
CA ASN A 128 -15.56 5.15 -3.96
C ASN A 128 -16.04 3.88 -3.22
N LYS A 129 -16.51 2.88 -3.97
CA LYS A 129 -17.23 1.70 -3.42
C LYS A 129 -16.82 0.36 -4.02
N VAL A 130 -15.89 0.32 -4.97
CA VAL A 130 -15.51 -0.93 -5.64
C VAL A 130 -14.67 -1.79 -4.70
N LEU A 131 -13.62 -1.20 -4.13
CA LEU A 131 -12.68 -1.82 -3.19
C LEU A 131 -12.14 -0.75 -2.22
N THR A 132 -11.93 -1.12 -0.95
CA THR A 132 -11.20 -0.27 0.02
C THR A 132 -9.75 -0.72 0.11
N LEU A 133 -8.79 0.19 -0.11
CA LEU A 133 -7.37 -0.05 0.06
C LEU A 133 -6.87 0.69 1.30
N ASN A 134 -6.65 -0.06 2.38
CA ASN A 134 -5.99 0.43 3.59
C ASN A 134 -4.48 0.44 3.37
N MET A 135 -3.93 1.63 3.17
CA MET A 135 -2.49 1.88 3.05
C MET A 135 -1.89 2.00 4.46
N CYS A 136 -1.30 0.92 4.95
CA CYS A 136 -0.66 0.88 6.26
C CYS A 136 0.74 1.52 6.18
N VAL A 137 0.82 2.83 6.48
CA VAL A 137 2.03 3.65 6.38
C VAL A 137 2.38 4.22 7.74
N ASN A 138 3.62 3.97 8.19
CA ASN A 138 4.05 4.21 9.57
C ASN A 138 3.12 3.51 10.58
N TYR A 139 2.79 2.27 10.26
CA TYR A 139 1.90 1.42 11.02
C TYR A 139 2.69 0.47 11.92
N GLY A 140 2.08 0.10 13.06
CA GLY A 140 2.55 -0.96 13.95
C GLY A 140 1.39 -1.46 14.81
N GLY A 141 1.02 -2.74 14.68
CA GLY A 141 -0.21 -3.27 15.29
C GLY A 141 -0.28 -3.16 16.81
N ARG A 142 0.85 -3.27 17.53
CA ARG A 142 0.89 -3.00 18.98
C ARG A 142 0.60 -1.54 19.32
N ALA A 143 1.04 -0.64 18.47
CA ALA A 143 0.82 0.79 18.64
C ALA A 143 -0.66 1.13 18.39
N GLU A 144 -1.28 0.54 17.37
CA GLU A 144 -2.72 0.70 17.12
C GLU A 144 -3.57 0.22 18.31
N ILE A 145 -3.26 -0.95 18.89
CA ILE A 145 -3.98 -1.46 20.06
C ILE A 145 -3.84 -0.53 21.29
N VAL A 146 -2.72 0.17 21.44
CA VAL A 146 -2.51 1.11 22.55
C VAL A 146 -3.30 2.41 22.37
N ASP A 147 -3.62 2.79 21.12
CA ASP A 147 -4.37 4.02 20.81
C ASP A 147 -5.90 3.81 20.81
N ALA A 148 -6.37 2.55 20.89
CA ALA A 148 -7.78 2.15 20.89
C ALA A 148 -8.44 2.22 22.28
#